data_AF-D3Q8A6-F1
#
_entry.id   AF-D3Q8A6-F1
#
_cell.length_a   1.000
_cell.length_b   1.000
_cell.length_c   1.000
_cell.angle_alpha   90.00
_cell.angle_beta   90.00
_cell.angle_gamma   90.00
#
_symmetry.space_group_name_H-M   'P 1'
#
loop_
_entity.id
_entity.type
_entity.pdbx_description
1 polymer ?
#
loop_
_entity_poly.entity_id
_entity_poly.type
_entity_poly.pdbx_seq_one_letter_code
_entity_poly.pdbx_strand_id
1 'polypeptide(L)'
;MTDKSPNTRRWFTRRRGVVLSTVAAAAAAAVTVTLVGSAGAEPPEVPEFTTPVDDYQAEDTQTTCDPTPKPGVEDFRDLILESYPDTSDAGIGRDCDPKSVKKIEHYEGDTSEHYEGRAWDWKVDAATQREQADEVFDWLLKTRDGEAHALLRRLGVMYIIFDKKILGAYNVDEGWRDYNGSNPHTDHVHFSFGWDGANQETSWWTGRGEPTFCEKANLDFKKYPALKDGDSGDEVTAAQCLLDKSGRPTTDGDPNGEYDKATAKSVKQFQADIGLKETGEIDSHTWTALLGRGSNVQLQEGEEGRNVSRLQRALTAALETTVPIDGKFTAETTAAAKKYQEKAGLDADGIVGVNTWRALRAGT
;
A
#
# COMPACT_ATOMS: atom_id res chain seq x y z
N MET A 1 58.72 -98.22 7.38
CA MET A 1 58.81 -97.94 5.92
C MET A 1 58.00 -96.72 5.51
N THR A 2 57.44 -96.04 6.51
CA THR A 2 57.20 -94.60 6.52
C THR A 2 58.52 -93.84 6.45
N ASP A 3 58.42 -92.69 5.79
CA ASP A 3 58.89 -91.42 6.33
C ASP A 3 60.22 -90.83 5.82
N LYS A 4 60.10 -89.50 5.81
CA LYS A 4 61.07 -88.43 5.97
C LYS A 4 61.91 -88.02 4.78
N SER A 5 61.54 -86.79 4.38
CA SER A 5 62.43 -85.77 3.85
C SER A 5 62.92 -86.13 2.44
N PRO A 6 63.35 -85.19 1.57
CA PRO A 6 64.06 -83.97 1.97
C PRO A 6 63.88 -82.74 1.06
N ASN A 7 64.62 -81.70 1.46
CA ASN A 7 65.42 -80.80 0.62
C ASN A 7 64.72 -79.79 -0.30
N THR A 8 64.43 -78.66 0.33
CA THR A 8 64.91 -77.31 -0.03
C THR A 8 65.85 -77.18 -1.24
N ARG A 9 65.55 -76.21 -2.12
CA ARG A 9 66.55 -75.29 -2.69
C ARG A 9 65.95 -73.91 -3.04
N ARG A 10 66.74 -72.92 -2.64
CA ARG A 10 66.65 -71.46 -2.73
C ARG A 10 66.09 -70.87 -4.03
N TRP A 11 65.38 -69.75 -3.89
CA TRP A 11 65.23 -68.73 -4.93
C TRP A 11 65.45 -67.32 -4.37
N PHE A 12 66.26 -66.55 -5.09
CA PHE A 12 66.51 -65.13 -4.89
C PHE A 12 65.28 -64.30 -5.29
N THR A 13 65.01 -63.28 -4.47
CA THR A 13 63.98 -62.26 -4.64
C THR A 13 64.26 -61.31 -5.80
N ARG A 14 63.26 -61.07 -6.65
CA ARG A 14 63.11 -59.82 -7.41
C ARG A 14 61.66 -59.34 -7.27
N ARG A 15 61.48 -58.21 -6.57
CA ARG A 15 60.22 -57.47 -6.46
C ARG A 15 59.75 -57.10 -7.87
N ARG A 16 58.57 -57.58 -8.27
CA ARG A 16 57.80 -57.06 -9.42
C ARG A 16 56.74 -56.11 -8.88
N GLY A 17 56.65 -54.94 -9.52
CA GLY A 17 55.73 -53.87 -9.18
C GLY A 17 54.28 -54.31 -9.26
N VAL A 18 53.48 -53.82 -8.31
CA VAL A 18 52.03 -53.90 -8.34
C VAL A 18 51.51 -52.54 -8.82
N VAL A 19 50.69 -52.64 -9.86
CA VAL A 19 49.88 -51.59 -10.47
C VAL A 19 48.97 -50.99 -9.39
N LEU A 20 49.12 -49.70 -9.10
CA LEU A 20 48.15 -48.93 -8.35
C LEU A 20 47.08 -48.45 -9.33
N SER A 21 45.97 -49.19 -9.38
CA SER A 21 44.74 -48.74 -10.00
C SER A 21 44.26 -47.48 -9.28
N THR A 22 44.29 -46.34 -9.97
CA THR A 22 43.63 -45.11 -9.52
C THR A 22 42.12 -45.34 -9.55
N VAL A 23 41.54 -45.63 -8.40
CA VAL A 23 40.10 -45.46 -8.18
C VAL A 23 39.87 -43.96 -8.15
N ALA A 24 39.46 -43.39 -9.28
CA ALA A 24 38.86 -42.06 -9.30
C ALA A 24 37.54 -42.18 -8.52
N ALA A 25 37.52 -41.71 -7.28
CA ALA A 25 36.28 -41.46 -6.57
C ALA A 25 35.55 -40.34 -7.33
N ALA A 26 34.61 -40.72 -8.20
CA ALA A 26 33.63 -39.79 -8.70
C ALA A 26 32.78 -39.38 -7.50
N ALA A 27 33.12 -38.25 -6.88
CA ALA A 27 32.21 -37.55 -5.99
C ALA A 27 31.02 -37.13 -6.87
N ALA A 28 29.96 -37.93 -6.84
CA ALA A 28 28.65 -37.46 -7.28
C ALA A 28 28.29 -36.33 -6.32
N ALA A 29 28.57 -35.09 -6.73
CA ALA A 29 27.93 -33.94 -6.13
C ALA A 29 26.45 -34.15 -6.34
N ALA A 30 25.75 -34.64 -5.31
CA ALA A 30 24.32 -34.55 -5.24
C ALA A 30 24.02 -33.04 -5.29
N VAL A 31 23.69 -32.55 -6.48
CA VAL A 31 23.01 -31.28 -6.62
C VAL A 31 21.67 -31.49 -5.94
N THR A 32 21.61 -31.19 -4.65
CA THR A 32 20.35 -30.89 -4.00
C THR A 32 19.81 -29.69 -4.75
N VAL A 33 18.94 -29.95 -5.72
CA VAL A 33 17.95 -28.96 -6.15
C VAL A 33 17.10 -28.76 -4.91
N THR A 34 17.48 -27.78 -4.08
CA THR A 34 16.50 -27.13 -3.24
C THR A 34 15.46 -26.60 -4.21
N LEU A 35 14.32 -27.28 -4.28
CA LEU A 35 13.08 -26.62 -4.64
C LEU A 35 13.03 -25.41 -3.72
N VAL A 36 13.34 -24.24 -4.25
CA VAL A 36 12.91 -22.99 -3.65
C VAL A 36 11.40 -23.16 -3.66
N GLY A 37 10.82 -23.50 -2.50
CA GLY A 37 9.39 -23.38 -2.33
C GLY A 37 9.04 -21.97 -2.79
N SER A 38 8.00 -21.84 -3.61
CA SER A 38 7.36 -20.54 -3.80
C SER A 38 7.30 -19.90 -2.42
N ALA A 39 7.89 -18.71 -2.25
CA ALA A 39 7.64 -17.95 -1.03
C ALA A 39 6.11 -17.94 -0.90
N GLY A 40 5.59 -18.54 0.17
CA GLY A 40 4.16 -18.55 0.41
C GLY A 40 3.71 -17.10 0.47
N ALA A 41 2.56 -16.79 -0.10
CA ALA A 41 1.89 -15.55 0.20
C ALA A 41 1.79 -15.44 1.74
N GLU A 42 2.25 -14.33 2.31
CA GLU A 42 2.17 -14.05 3.74
C GLU A 42 1.27 -12.82 3.94
N PRO A 43 0.55 -12.70 5.08
CA PRO A 43 -0.25 -11.51 5.34
C PRO A 43 0.59 -10.22 5.31
N PRO A 44 -0.02 -9.06 5.00
CA PRO A 44 0.71 -7.82 4.87
C PRO A 44 1.52 -7.45 6.12
N GLU A 45 2.68 -6.82 5.92
CA GLU A 45 3.47 -6.28 7.03
C GLU A 45 2.66 -5.25 7.83
N VAL A 46 2.80 -5.30 9.15
CA VAL A 46 2.10 -4.40 10.07
C VAL A 46 3.05 -3.27 10.48
N PRO A 47 2.77 -2.02 10.11
CA PRO A 47 3.62 -0.89 10.51
C PRO A 47 3.47 -0.58 12.00
N GLU A 48 4.42 0.18 12.53
CA GLU A 48 4.34 0.71 13.90
C GLU A 48 3.32 1.85 13.98
N PHE A 49 2.57 1.90 15.08
CA PHE A 49 1.54 2.90 15.32
C PHE A 49 1.88 3.75 16.54
N THR A 50 1.79 5.07 16.39
CA THR A 50 1.99 6.02 17.51
C THR A 50 0.68 6.48 18.14
N THR A 51 -0.45 6.15 17.53
CA THR A 51 -1.78 6.49 18.02
C THR A 51 -2.51 5.28 18.61
N PRO A 52 -3.46 5.50 19.55
CA PRO A 52 -4.36 4.45 20.02
C PRO A 52 -5.08 3.73 18.87
N VAL A 53 -5.51 2.49 19.12
CA VAL A 53 -6.37 1.73 18.21
C VAL A 53 -7.77 2.38 18.20
N ASP A 54 -8.36 2.54 17.01
CA ASP A 54 -9.71 3.09 16.82
C ASP A 54 -10.78 2.22 17.48
N ASP A 55 -11.96 2.73 17.75
CA ASP A 55 -13.09 1.89 18.17
C ASP A 55 -13.56 0.95 17.05
N TYR A 56 -14.38 -0.04 17.40
CA TYR A 56 -15.05 -0.85 16.38
C TYR A 56 -16.00 0.02 15.56
N GLN A 57 -16.01 -0.21 14.24
CA GLN A 57 -16.94 0.47 13.36
C GLN A 57 -18.38 0.05 13.69
N ALA A 58 -19.27 1.05 13.79
CA ALA A 58 -20.70 0.82 13.97
C ALA A 58 -21.32 0.22 12.69
N GLU A 59 -22.45 -0.47 12.84
CA GLU A 59 -23.22 -0.90 11.68
C GLU A 59 -23.83 0.31 10.98
N ASP A 60 -23.47 0.50 9.70
CA ASP A 60 -23.98 1.57 8.85
C ASP A 60 -24.33 0.99 7.48
N THR A 61 -25.63 0.83 7.24
CA THR A 61 -26.16 0.34 5.98
C THR A 61 -26.16 1.45 4.92
N GLN A 62 -25.89 1.11 3.67
CA GLN A 62 -25.96 2.04 2.55
C GLN A 62 -27.19 2.97 2.56
N THR A 63 -26.96 4.29 2.48
CA THR A 63 -28.00 5.33 2.48
C THR A 63 -27.92 6.28 1.28
N THR A 64 -26.80 6.27 0.57
CA THR A 64 -26.50 7.12 -0.58
C THR A 64 -26.11 6.26 -1.78
N CYS A 65 -25.80 6.91 -2.92
CA CYS A 65 -25.19 6.22 -4.04
C CYS A 65 -24.10 7.10 -4.66
N ASP A 66 -22.87 6.71 -4.40
CA ASP A 66 -21.64 7.23 -4.98
C ASP A 66 -20.69 6.03 -5.13
N PRO A 67 -20.71 5.35 -6.29
CA PRO A 67 -20.01 4.08 -6.47
C PRO A 67 -18.51 4.29 -6.71
N THR A 68 -18.04 5.53 -6.64
CA THR A 68 -16.62 5.86 -6.75
C THR A 68 -15.87 5.15 -5.62
N PRO A 69 -14.88 4.28 -5.94
CA PRO A 69 -14.06 3.63 -4.93
C PRO A 69 -13.52 4.61 -3.90
N LYS A 70 -13.69 4.29 -2.63
CA LYS A 70 -13.19 5.11 -1.53
C LYS A 70 -11.72 4.77 -1.28
N PRO A 71 -10.86 5.76 -1.01
CA PRO A 71 -9.41 5.59 -1.05
C PRO A 71 -8.87 4.55 -0.06
N GLY A 72 -9.48 4.41 1.12
CA GLY A 72 -9.08 3.37 2.08
C GLY A 72 -9.41 1.96 1.61
N VAL A 73 -10.46 1.80 0.80
CA VAL A 73 -10.83 0.51 0.22
C VAL A 73 -9.93 0.15 -0.95
N GLU A 74 -9.54 1.12 -1.80
CA GLU A 74 -8.54 0.92 -2.85
C GLU A 74 -7.18 0.52 -2.26
N ASP A 75 -6.71 1.24 -1.23
CA ASP A 75 -5.43 0.93 -0.60
C ASP A 75 -5.46 -0.42 0.13
N PHE A 76 -6.58 -0.80 0.74
CA PHE A 76 -6.72 -2.13 1.34
C PHE A 76 -6.72 -3.25 0.30
N ARG A 77 -7.45 -3.07 -0.82
CA ARG A 77 -7.40 -4.01 -1.95
C ARG A 77 -5.96 -4.20 -2.41
N ASP A 78 -5.26 -3.11 -2.68
CA ASP A 78 -3.91 -3.15 -3.24
C ASP A 78 -2.94 -3.83 -2.27
N LEU A 79 -3.04 -3.54 -0.97
CA LEU A 79 -2.27 -4.19 0.09
C LEU A 79 -2.46 -5.71 0.11
N ILE A 80 -3.71 -6.18 0.02
CA ILE A 80 -4.02 -7.61 0.03
C ILE A 80 -3.56 -8.27 -1.27
N LEU A 81 -3.79 -7.66 -2.43
CA LEU A 81 -3.38 -8.23 -3.72
C LEU A 81 -1.86 -8.26 -3.92
N GLU A 82 -1.12 -7.32 -3.31
CA GLU A 82 0.34 -7.35 -3.27
C GLU A 82 0.85 -8.54 -2.45
N SER A 83 0.19 -8.84 -1.33
CA SER A 83 0.55 -9.94 -0.44
C SER A 83 0.12 -11.32 -0.99
N TYR A 84 -0.97 -11.35 -1.76
CA TYR A 84 -1.59 -12.55 -2.31
C TYR A 84 -1.71 -12.48 -3.85
N PRO A 85 -0.60 -12.52 -4.59
CA PRO A 85 -0.57 -12.27 -6.05
C PRO A 85 -1.30 -13.33 -6.90
N ASP A 86 -1.58 -14.51 -6.35
CA ASP A 86 -2.35 -15.57 -7.01
C ASP A 86 -3.88 -15.42 -6.86
N THR A 87 -4.33 -14.33 -6.23
CA THR A 87 -5.74 -13.97 -6.08
C THR A 87 -6.07 -12.78 -6.99
N SER A 88 -7.33 -12.33 -7.03
CA SER A 88 -7.71 -11.22 -7.93
C SER A 88 -8.78 -10.30 -7.38
N ASP A 89 -8.88 -9.11 -7.97
CA ASP A 89 -9.93 -8.13 -7.70
C ASP A 89 -11.26 -8.56 -8.34
N ALA A 90 -12.36 -8.54 -7.58
CA ALA A 90 -13.72 -8.69 -8.10
C ALA A 90 -14.55 -7.38 -8.03
N GLY A 91 -13.95 -6.27 -7.60
CA GLY A 91 -14.49 -4.91 -7.74
C GLY A 91 -14.91 -4.25 -6.44
N ILE A 92 -14.91 -2.91 -6.47
CA ILE A 92 -15.28 -2.03 -5.35
C ILE A 92 -16.64 -1.35 -5.58
N GLY A 93 -16.79 -0.63 -6.68
CA GLY A 93 -18.02 0.08 -7.01
C GLY A 93 -19.00 -0.78 -7.81
N ARG A 94 -20.31 -0.61 -7.55
CA ARG A 94 -21.38 -1.10 -8.44
C ARG A 94 -22.21 0.08 -8.93
N ASP A 95 -22.55 0.09 -10.21
CA ASP A 95 -23.31 1.18 -10.81
C ASP A 95 -24.61 1.46 -10.06
N CYS A 96 -24.89 2.75 -9.84
CA CYS A 96 -26.16 3.20 -9.31
C CYS A 96 -27.29 2.95 -10.32
N ASP A 97 -28.24 2.08 -9.98
CA ASP A 97 -29.54 2.07 -10.68
C ASP A 97 -30.32 3.32 -10.23
N PRO A 98 -30.94 4.11 -11.12
CA PRO A 98 -31.88 5.17 -10.71
C PRO A 98 -32.96 4.73 -9.71
N LYS A 99 -33.24 3.42 -9.59
CA LYS A 99 -34.09 2.81 -8.55
C LYS A 99 -33.39 2.58 -7.20
N SER A 100 -32.07 2.44 -7.16
CA SER A 100 -31.30 2.22 -5.92
C SER A 100 -31.03 3.49 -5.12
N VAL A 101 -31.35 4.68 -5.66
CA VAL A 101 -30.99 5.98 -5.05
C VAL A 101 -32.20 6.89 -4.72
N LYS A 102 -33.45 6.39 -4.74
CA LYS A 102 -34.60 7.25 -4.37
C LYS A 102 -35.53 6.63 -3.32
N LYS A 103 -35.44 7.23 -2.12
CA LYS A 103 -36.51 7.44 -1.10
C LYS A 103 -37.74 6.53 -1.25
N ILE A 104 -37.75 5.37 -0.62
CA ILE A 104 -39.00 4.74 -0.18
C ILE A 104 -38.72 4.04 1.16
N GLU A 105 -39.53 4.33 2.17
CA GLU A 105 -39.67 3.45 3.33
C GLU A 105 -40.00 2.04 2.81
N HIS A 106 -39.09 1.09 2.99
CA HIS A 106 -39.08 -0.25 2.35
C HIS A 106 -38.62 -0.27 0.88
N TYR A 107 -37.34 -0.62 0.70
CA TYR A 107 -36.77 -1.04 -0.58
C TYR A 107 -36.86 -2.57 -0.69
N GLU A 108 -37.23 -3.09 -1.87
CA GLU A 108 -37.28 -4.52 -2.21
C GLU A 108 -36.11 -4.94 -3.13
N GLY A 109 -34.90 -4.43 -2.87
CA GLY A 109 -33.67 -4.83 -3.57
C GLY A 109 -32.46 -4.92 -2.63
N ASP A 110 -31.34 -5.45 -3.12
CA ASP A 110 -30.13 -5.65 -2.32
C ASP A 110 -29.49 -4.31 -1.93
N THR A 111 -29.56 -3.93 -0.65
CA THR A 111 -28.75 -2.84 -0.06
C THR A 111 -27.30 -3.30 -0.02
N SER A 112 -26.37 -2.45 -0.49
CA SER A 112 -24.96 -2.82 -0.53
C SER A 112 -24.01 -1.62 -0.55
N GLU A 113 -22.94 -1.72 0.21
CA GLU A 113 -21.88 -0.73 0.36
C GLU A 113 -21.02 -0.57 -0.90
N HIS A 114 -21.15 -1.48 -1.87
CA HIS A 114 -20.60 -1.29 -3.22
C HIS A 114 -21.21 -0.07 -3.94
N TYR A 115 -22.46 0.30 -3.62
CA TYR A 115 -23.09 1.50 -4.18
C TYR A 115 -22.53 2.80 -3.60
N GLU A 116 -21.76 2.72 -2.51
CA GLU A 116 -21.08 3.85 -1.87
C GLU A 116 -19.55 3.76 -2.06
N GLY A 117 -19.08 2.76 -2.84
CA GLY A 117 -17.66 2.53 -3.09
C GLY A 117 -16.87 2.14 -1.84
N ARG A 118 -17.56 1.73 -0.75
CA ARG A 118 -16.95 1.39 0.53
C ARG A 118 -17.00 -0.12 0.85
N ALA A 119 -17.18 -0.94 -0.18
CA ALA A 119 -17.03 -2.39 -0.09
C ALA A 119 -16.11 -2.91 -1.20
N TRP A 120 -15.51 -4.06 -0.97
CA TRP A 120 -14.62 -4.73 -1.92
C TRP A 120 -14.87 -6.23 -1.94
N ASP A 121 -15.02 -6.79 -3.14
CA ASP A 121 -15.08 -8.23 -3.36
C ASP A 121 -13.68 -8.72 -3.76
N TRP A 122 -13.07 -9.54 -2.89
CA TRP A 122 -11.78 -10.20 -3.13
C TRP A 122 -12.02 -11.60 -3.71
N LYS A 123 -11.53 -11.86 -4.93
CA LYS A 123 -11.78 -13.12 -5.64
C LYS A 123 -10.94 -14.25 -5.06
N VAL A 124 -11.56 -14.96 -4.11
CA VAL A 124 -11.01 -16.12 -3.41
C VAL A 124 -12.12 -17.16 -3.26
N ASP A 125 -11.89 -18.35 -3.77
CA ASP A 125 -12.87 -19.45 -3.74
C ASP A 125 -12.76 -20.26 -2.44
N ALA A 126 -13.88 -20.43 -1.73
CA ALA A 126 -13.92 -21.10 -0.43
C ALA A 126 -13.54 -22.59 -0.48
N ALA A 127 -13.66 -23.25 -1.64
CA ALA A 127 -13.29 -24.66 -1.78
C ALA A 127 -11.80 -24.85 -2.10
N THR A 128 -11.16 -23.87 -2.73
CA THR A 128 -9.80 -24.01 -3.29
C THR A 128 -8.77 -23.04 -2.73
N GLN A 129 -9.20 -21.91 -2.15
CA GLN A 129 -8.34 -20.83 -1.68
C GLN A 129 -8.71 -20.36 -0.26
N ARG A 130 -9.31 -21.26 0.54
CA ARG A 130 -9.72 -20.98 1.92
C ARG A 130 -8.57 -20.52 2.81
N GLU A 131 -7.39 -21.11 2.63
CA GLU A 131 -6.20 -20.84 3.44
C GLU A 131 -5.79 -19.36 3.34
N GLN A 132 -5.78 -18.79 2.13
CA GLN A 132 -5.48 -17.38 1.90
C GLN A 132 -6.49 -16.45 2.61
N ALA A 133 -7.78 -16.80 2.57
CA ALA A 133 -8.81 -16.04 3.28
C ALA A 133 -8.60 -16.10 4.80
N ASP A 134 -8.39 -17.31 5.34
CA ASP A 134 -8.20 -17.52 6.78
C ASP A 134 -6.94 -16.81 7.30
N GLU A 135 -5.84 -16.76 6.53
CA GLU A 135 -4.65 -16.00 6.89
C GLU A 135 -4.91 -14.48 7.01
N VAL A 136 -5.68 -13.91 6.08
CA VAL A 136 -6.10 -12.49 6.16
C VAL A 136 -7.03 -12.25 7.35
N PHE A 137 -7.94 -13.19 7.65
CA PHE A 137 -8.82 -13.08 8.81
C PHE A 137 -8.04 -13.16 10.12
N ASP A 138 -7.14 -14.12 10.25
CA ASP A 138 -6.25 -14.24 11.42
C ASP A 138 -5.39 -12.98 11.57
N TRP A 139 -4.89 -12.44 10.46
CA TRP A 139 -4.15 -11.19 10.46
C TRP A 139 -4.99 -10.01 10.97
N LEU A 140 -6.22 -9.83 10.47
CA LEU A 140 -7.13 -8.77 10.90
C LEU A 140 -7.55 -8.89 12.37
N LEU A 141 -7.84 -10.11 12.82
CA LEU A 141 -8.47 -10.39 14.10
C LEU A 141 -7.48 -10.63 15.25
N LYS A 142 -6.21 -10.90 14.95
CA LYS A 142 -5.18 -11.12 15.97
C LYS A 142 -5.04 -9.93 16.93
N THR A 143 -5.06 -10.25 18.23
CA THR A 143 -4.77 -9.29 19.31
C THR A 143 -3.31 -8.83 19.20
N ARG A 144 -3.09 -7.52 19.29
CA ARG A 144 -1.76 -6.89 19.21
C ARG A 144 -1.60 -5.89 20.36
N ASP A 145 -0.50 -6.00 21.10
CA ASP A 145 -0.18 -5.09 22.22
C ASP A 145 -1.29 -4.96 23.28
N GLY A 146 -2.02 -6.04 23.51
CA GLY A 146 -3.16 -6.07 24.44
C GLY A 146 -4.48 -5.56 23.85
N GLU A 147 -4.48 -5.06 22.62
CA GLU A 147 -5.66 -4.58 21.90
C GLU A 147 -6.25 -5.68 21.01
N ALA A 148 -7.49 -6.08 21.32
CA ALA A 148 -8.22 -7.08 20.55
C ALA A 148 -8.60 -6.54 19.16
N HIS A 149 -8.52 -7.40 18.14
CA HIS A 149 -8.89 -7.11 16.75
C HIS A 149 -8.28 -5.79 16.22
N ALA A 150 -7.05 -5.49 16.62
CA ALA A 150 -6.45 -4.18 16.39
C ALA A 150 -6.50 -3.78 14.91
N LEU A 151 -6.14 -4.68 13.98
CA LEU A 151 -6.13 -4.32 12.56
C LEU A 151 -7.52 -4.20 11.95
N LEU A 152 -8.49 -5.03 12.34
CA LEU A 152 -9.89 -4.85 11.95
C LEU A 152 -10.39 -3.43 12.28
N ARG A 153 -10.11 -2.97 13.50
CA ARG A 153 -10.46 -1.64 14.00
C ARG A 153 -9.66 -0.54 13.29
N ARG A 154 -8.33 -0.69 13.23
CA ARG A 154 -7.45 0.30 12.59
C ARG A 154 -7.76 0.49 11.13
N LEU A 155 -8.04 -0.57 10.37
CA LEU A 155 -8.41 -0.48 8.94
C LEU A 155 -9.82 0.08 8.71
N GLY A 156 -10.65 0.10 9.75
CA GLY A 156 -12.05 0.53 9.66
C GLY A 156 -12.93 -0.46 8.89
N VAL A 157 -12.65 -1.76 9.01
CA VAL A 157 -13.53 -2.82 8.47
C VAL A 157 -14.78 -2.91 9.36
N MET A 158 -15.95 -2.79 8.75
CA MET A 158 -17.25 -2.85 9.41
C MET A 158 -17.78 -4.28 9.50
N TYR A 159 -17.72 -5.03 8.40
CA TYR A 159 -18.04 -6.46 8.42
C TYR A 159 -17.34 -7.21 7.28
N ILE A 160 -17.28 -8.53 7.41
CA ILE A 160 -16.72 -9.46 6.43
C ILE A 160 -17.74 -10.57 6.17
N ILE A 161 -17.95 -10.95 4.91
CA ILE A 161 -18.78 -12.09 4.52
C ILE A 161 -17.94 -13.07 3.69
N PHE A 162 -17.95 -14.34 4.07
CA PHE A 162 -17.30 -15.41 3.31
C PHE A 162 -17.93 -16.76 3.62
N ASP A 163 -18.14 -17.60 2.61
CA ASP A 163 -18.63 -18.97 2.73
C ASP A 163 -19.89 -19.09 3.61
N LYS A 164 -20.89 -18.25 3.33
CA LYS A 164 -22.16 -18.16 4.08
C LYS A 164 -21.98 -17.82 5.55
N LYS A 165 -20.88 -17.17 5.91
CA LYS A 165 -20.63 -16.63 7.25
C LYS A 165 -20.44 -15.13 7.20
N ILE A 166 -20.87 -14.45 8.27
CA ILE A 166 -20.65 -13.01 8.47
C ILE A 166 -19.99 -12.77 9.83
N LEU A 167 -19.02 -11.87 9.84
CA LEU A 167 -18.40 -11.31 11.05
C LEU A 167 -18.60 -9.79 11.02
N GLY A 168 -19.23 -9.23 12.05
CA GLY A 168 -19.43 -7.78 12.18
C GLY A 168 -18.52 -7.21 13.27
N ALA A 169 -17.83 -6.10 12.99
CA ALA A 169 -17.03 -5.39 13.98
C ALA A 169 -17.89 -4.86 15.14
N TYR A 170 -19.10 -4.40 14.84
CA TYR A 170 -20.08 -3.86 15.79
C TYR A 170 -20.63 -4.88 16.81
N ASN A 171 -20.40 -6.18 16.58
CA ASN A 171 -20.82 -7.27 17.46
C ASN A 171 -19.82 -8.45 17.38
N VAL A 172 -18.53 -8.11 17.38
CA VAL A 172 -17.44 -9.06 17.11
C VAL A 172 -17.36 -10.21 18.11
N ASP A 173 -17.83 -10.00 19.35
CA ASP A 173 -17.82 -11.00 20.42
C ASP A 173 -18.70 -12.22 20.13
N GLU A 174 -19.66 -12.10 19.22
CA GLU A 174 -20.48 -13.22 18.77
C GLU A 174 -19.75 -14.12 17.73
N GLY A 175 -18.60 -13.67 17.22
CA GLY A 175 -17.81 -14.38 16.23
C GLY A 175 -18.49 -14.50 14.86
N TRP A 176 -18.04 -15.49 14.07
CA TRP A 176 -18.62 -15.79 12.76
C TRP A 176 -20.03 -16.40 12.90
N ARG A 177 -21.02 -15.74 12.31
CA ARG A 177 -22.43 -16.15 12.32
C ARG A 177 -22.88 -16.65 10.96
N ASP A 178 -24.00 -17.37 10.94
CA ASP A 178 -24.64 -17.78 9.68
C ASP A 178 -25.11 -16.55 8.88
N TYR A 179 -24.75 -16.52 7.61
CA TYR A 179 -25.21 -15.53 6.64
C TYR A 179 -26.15 -16.19 5.64
N ASN A 180 -27.37 -15.65 5.54
CA ASN A 180 -28.46 -16.22 4.73
C ASN A 180 -28.88 -15.29 3.56
N GLY A 181 -28.02 -14.34 3.17
CA GLY A 181 -28.30 -13.46 2.05
C GLY A 181 -28.30 -14.17 0.69
N SER A 182 -28.82 -13.49 -0.33
CA SER A 182 -29.02 -14.01 -1.69
C SER A 182 -27.72 -14.51 -2.35
N ASN A 183 -26.62 -13.79 -2.14
CA ASN A 183 -25.29 -14.19 -2.56
C ASN A 183 -24.58 -14.93 -1.41
N PRO A 184 -24.23 -16.22 -1.54
CA PRO A 184 -23.63 -16.98 -0.44
C PRO A 184 -22.13 -16.71 -0.21
N HIS A 185 -21.47 -15.89 -1.04
CA HIS A 185 -20.05 -15.53 -0.91
C HIS A 185 -19.10 -16.74 -0.86
N THR A 186 -19.39 -17.79 -1.64
CA THR A 186 -18.54 -18.99 -1.71
C THR A 186 -17.38 -18.86 -2.68
N ASP A 187 -17.41 -17.84 -3.55
CA ASP A 187 -16.46 -17.63 -4.63
C ASP A 187 -15.73 -16.27 -4.54
N HIS A 188 -15.91 -15.55 -3.43
CA HIS A 188 -15.22 -14.32 -3.06
C HIS A 188 -15.40 -14.03 -1.57
N VAL A 189 -14.46 -13.29 -0.98
CA VAL A 189 -14.63 -12.63 0.32
C VAL A 189 -15.18 -11.22 0.07
N HIS A 190 -16.22 -10.82 0.79
CA HIS A 190 -16.72 -9.46 0.76
C HIS A 190 -16.28 -8.72 2.02
N PHE A 191 -15.56 -7.61 1.83
CA PHE A 191 -15.21 -6.67 2.88
C PHE A 191 -16.07 -5.42 2.76
N SER A 192 -16.63 -4.97 3.88
CA SER A 192 -17.36 -3.71 3.96
C SER A 192 -16.70 -2.80 5.00
N PHE A 193 -16.59 -1.52 4.69
CA PHE A 193 -15.89 -0.53 5.51
C PHE A 193 -16.88 0.49 6.09
N GLY A 194 -16.57 0.94 7.31
CA GLY A 194 -17.17 2.16 7.84
C GLY A 194 -16.58 3.38 7.13
N TRP A 195 -17.24 4.53 7.24
CA TRP A 195 -16.82 5.75 6.54
C TRP A 195 -15.40 6.17 6.89
N ASP A 196 -15.01 6.11 8.17
CA ASP A 196 -13.66 6.47 8.60
C ASP A 196 -12.59 5.59 7.94
N GLY A 197 -12.84 4.28 7.86
CA GLY A 197 -11.95 3.32 7.19
C GLY A 197 -11.87 3.58 5.69
N ALA A 198 -13.04 3.75 5.06
CA ALA A 198 -13.18 4.00 3.63
C ALA A 198 -12.52 5.32 3.19
N ASN A 199 -12.57 6.36 4.02
CA ASN A 199 -12.04 7.70 3.72
C ASN A 199 -10.63 7.97 4.25
N GLN A 200 -9.96 6.96 4.80
CA GLN A 200 -8.60 7.05 5.35
C GLN A 200 -8.45 7.90 6.62
N GLU A 201 -9.42 7.83 7.51
CA GLU A 201 -9.49 8.65 8.73
C GLU A 201 -9.12 7.87 10.01
N THR A 202 -9.23 6.54 9.98
CA THR A 202 -8.80 5.67 11.10
C THR A 202 -7.28 5.67 11.28
N SER A 203 -6.83 5.15 12.43
CA SER A 203 -5.40 5.10 12.78
C SER A 203 -4.54 4.20 11.87
N TRP A 204 -5.12 3.29 11.09
CA TRP A 204 -4.36 2.63 10.01
C TRP A 204 -3.87 3.62 8.96
N TRP A 205 -4.50 4.77 8.82
CA TRP A 205 -4.14 5.76 7.81
C TRP A 205 -3.51 6.98 8.45
N THR A 206 -4.03 7.39 9.61
CA THR A 206 -3.62 8.60 10.32
C THR A 206 -2.51 8.33 11.34
N GLY A 207 -2.39 7.08 11.81
CA GLY A 207 -1.56 6.68 12.95
C GLY A 207 -0.35 5.81 12.63
N ARG A 208 -0.19 5.35 11.37
CA ARG A 208 1.07 4.75 10.92
C ARG A 208 2.17 5.79 11.11
N GLY A 209 3.21 5.45 11.87
CA GLY A 209 4.47 6.16 11.70
C GLY A 209 4.84 6.05 10.23
N GLU A 210 5.10 7.17 9.56
CA GLU A 210 5.69 7.11 8.22
C GLU A 210 7.02 6.34 8.33
N PRO A 211 7.54 5.74 7.24
CA PRO A 211 8.91 5.26 7.24
C PRO A 211 9.80 6.35 7.85
N THR A 212 10.48 6.01 8.96
CA THR A 212 11.02 6.96 9.97
C THR A 212 12.08 7.95 9.45
N PHE A 213 12.35 7.94 8.15
CA PHE A 213 13.25 8.85 7.49
C PHE A 213 12.54 10.09 6.90
N CYS A 214 11.42 9.93 6.17
CA CYS A 214 10.66 11.05 5.61
C CYS A 214 10.03 11.96 6.68
N GLU A 215 9.80 11.44 7.89
CA GLU A 215 9.30 12.21 9.05
C GLU A 215 10.33 13.21 9.60
N LYS A 216 11.63 12.97 9.39
CA LYS A 216 12.69 13.94 9.78
C LYS A 216 12.89 15.02 8.74
N ALA A 217 12.55 14.74 7.48
CA ALA A 217 12.64 15.73 6.43
C ALA A 217 11.57 16.79 6.65
N ASN A 218 12.00 18.03 6.89
CA ASN A 218 11.08 19.15 6.88
C ASN A 218 10.45 19.25 5.48
N LEU A 219 9.12 19.15 5.37
CA LEU A 219 8.41 19.41 4.11
C LEU A 219 7.77 20.81 4.09
N ASP A 220 7.75 21.50 5.23
CA ASP A 220 7.05 22.76 5.44
C ASP A 220 7.98 23.94 5.18
N PHE A 221 8.22 24.21 3.90
CA PHE A 221 9.02 25.35 3.48
C PHE A 221 8.13 26.55 3.16
N LYS A 222 8.62 27.75 3.49
CA LYS A 222 7.95 29.00 3.10
C LYS A 222 7.88 29.16 1.57
N LYS A 223 8.79 28.49 0.85
CA LYS A 223 8.92 28.48 -0.61
C LYS A 223 9.59 27.17 -1.02
N TYR A 224 9.28 26.69 -2.22
CA TYR A 224 9.92 25.52 -2.82
C TYR A 224 10.86 25.99 -3.95
N PRO A 225 12.17 26.14 -3.70
CA PRO A 225 13.11 26.66 -4.69
C PRO A 225 13.37 25.65 -5.81
N ALA A 226 13.82 26.13 -6.96
CA ALA A 226 14.34 25.25 -7.98
C ALA A 226 15.58 24.50 -7.47
N LEU A 227 15.61 23.17 -7.62
CA LEU A 227 16.75 22.33 -7.25
C LEU A 227 17.41 21.69 -8.47
N LYS A 228 18.73 21.56 -8.43
CA LYS A 228 19.53 20.96 -9.50
C LYS A 228 20.81 20.31 -8.95
N ASP A 229 21.52 19.65 -9.86
CA ASP A 229 22.81 19.02 -9.59
C ASP A 229 23.79 19.95 -8.86
N GLY A 230 24.30 19.47 -7.72
CA GLY A 230 25.21 20.19 -6.84
C GLY A 230 24.53 20.97 -5.70
N ASP A 231 23.20 21.10 -5.70
CA ASP A 231 22.48 21.66 -4.56
C ASP A 231 22.50 20.69 -3.37
N SER A 232 22.36 21.24 -2.16
CA SER A 232 22.30 20.45 -0.93
C SER A 232 21.43 21.13 0.13
N GLY A 233 20.93 20.36 1.10
CA GLY A 233 20.17 20.87 2.24
C GLY A 233 18.83 20.18 2.46
N ASP A 234 17.99 20.80 3.30
CA ASP A 234 16.71 20.23 3.73
C ASP A 234 15.73 20.09 2.56
N GLU A 235 15.73 21.04 1.62
CA GLU A 235 14.89 20.96 0.42
C GLU A 235 15.28 19.79 -0.49
N VAL A 236 16.57 19.48 -0.60
CA VAL A 236 17.05 18.31 -1.35
C VAL A 236 16.64 17.01 -0.64
N THR A 237 16.79 16.98 0.69
CA THR A 237 16.35 15.84 1.51
C THR A 237 14.85 15.57 1.35
N ALA A 238 14.04 16.65 1.37
CA ALA A 238 12.60 16.58 1.14
C ALA A 238 12.26 16.08 -0.27
N ALA A 239 12.95 16.59 -1.29
CA ALA A 239 12.75 16.15 -2.67
C ALA A 239 13.06 14.65 -2.85
N GLN A 240 14.20 14.19 -2.32
CA GLN A 240 14.60 12.79 -2.34
C GLN A 240 13.56 11.90 -1.62
N CYS A 241 13.09 12.30 -0.45
CA CYS A 241 12.00 11.61 0.26
C CYS A 241 10.72 11.49 -0.60
N LEU A 242 10.28 12.58 -1.24
CA LEU A 242 9.07 12.56 -2.08
C LEU A 242 9.25 11.70 -3.34
N LEU A 243 10.46 11.69 -3.92
CA LEU A 243 10.81 10.84 -5.06
C LEU A 243 10.82 9.36 -4.67
N ASP A 244 11.44 9.01 -3.53
CA ASP A 244 11.44 7.66 -3.00
C ASP A 244 10.00 7.16 -2.75
N LYS A 245 9.14 8.00 -2.13
CA LYS A 245 7.70 7.72 -1.94
C LYS A 245 6.93 7.56 -3.24
N SER A 246 7.44 8.11 -4.34
CA SER A 246 6.88 7.93 -5.69
C SER A 246 7.41 6.68 -6.42
N GLY A 247 8.21 5.83 -5.75
CA GLY A 247 8.85 4.66 -6.34
C GLY A 247 10.03 5.02 -7.24
N ARG A 248 10.72 6.13 -6.94
CA ARG A 248 11.88 6.64 -7.68
C ARG A 248 13.06 6.83 -6.72
N PRO A 249 13.68 5.74 -6.24
CA PRO A 249 14.75 5.82 -5.27
C PRO A 249 15.89 6.71 -5.77
N THR A 250 16.41 7.56 -4.89
CA THR A 250 17.47 8.52 -5.21
C THR A 250 18.83 8.11 -4.64
N THR A 251 18.83 7.33 -3.56
CA THR A 251 20.01 6.85 -2.83
C THR A 251 19.90 5.37 -2.50
N ASP A 252 21.04 4.71 -2.25
CA ASP A 252 21.07 3.38 -1.64
C ASP A 252 20.84 3.53 -0.12
N GLY A 253 19.56 3.64 0.27
CA GLY A 253 19.12 3.91 1.64
C GLY A 253 18.57 5.33 1.80
N ASP A 254 18.72 5.87 3.01
CA ASP A 254 18.16 7.16 3.42
C ASP A 254 18.65 8.35 2.55
N PRO A 255 17.74 9.27 2.13
CA PRO A 255 18.12 10.54 1.53
C PRO A 255 19.24 11.27 2.29
N ASN A 256 20.24 11.70 1.54
CA ASN A 256 21.46 12.28 2.09
C ASN A 256 21.47 13.82 2.02
N GLY A 257 20.47 14.43 1.38
CA GLY A 257 20.41 15.87 1.20
C GLY A 257 21.42 16.41 0.18
N GLU A 258 21.99 15.57 -0.67
CA GLU A 258 22.90 15.94 -1.76
C GLU A 258 22.27 15.67 -3.12
N TYR A 259 22.09 16.70 -3.94
CA TYR A 259 21.47 16.57 -5.26
C TYR A 259 22.54 16.13 -6.26
N ASP A 260 22.69 14.82 -6.39
CA ASP A 260 23.67 14.21 -7.26
C ASP A 260 23.08 13.74 -8.61
N LYS A 261 23.90 13.04 -9.39
CA LYS A 261 23.47 12.48 -10.69
C LYS A 261 22.41 11.40 -10.55
N ALA A 262 22.36 10.68 -9.43
CA ALA A 262 21.32 9.68 -9.17
C ALA A 262 19.98 10.37 -8.92
N THR A 263 19.96 11.39 -8.06
CA THR A 263 18.81 12.25 -7.81
C THR A 263 18.31 12.89 -9.11
N ALA A 264 19.19 13.49 -9.91
CA ALA A 264 18.83 14.09 -11.20
C ALA A 264 18.21 13.07 -12.19
N LYS A 265 18.68 11.82 -12.16
CA LYS A 265 18.14 10.74 -13.00
C LYS A 265 16.73 10.36 -12.54
N SER A 266 16.51 10.19 -11.24
CA SER A 266 15.19 9.86 -10.67
C SER A 266 14.18 10.98 -10.92
N VAL A 267 14.62 12.25 -10.87
CA VAL A 267 13.79 13.40 -11.25
C VAL A 267 13.38 13.36 -12.72
N LYS A 268 14.30 13.04 -13.64
CA LYS A 268 13.95 12.90 -15.07
C LYS A 268 12.94 11.78 -15.30
N GLN A 269 13.12 10.65 -14.62
CA GLN A 269 12.17 9.53 -14.71
C GLN A 269 10.79 9.96 -14.20
N PHE A 270 10.73 10.59 -13.03
CA PHE A 270 9.50 11.13 -12.48
C PHE A 270 8.81 12.11 -13.44
N GLN A 271 9.57 13.08 -14.00
CA GLN A 271 9.07 14.04 -14.97
C GLN A 271 8.49 13.36 -16.21
N ALA A 272 9.20 12.35 -16.75
CA ALA A 272 8.74 11.58 -17.90
C ALA A 272 7.40 10.86 -17.61
N ASP A 273 7.26 10.26 -16.42
CA ASP A 273 6.07 9.50 -16.04
C ASP A 273 4.80 10.36 -16.00
N ILE A 274 4.93 11.62 -15.63
CA ILE A 274 3.81 12.56 -15.51
C ILE A 274 3.70 13.52 -16.70
N GLY A 275 4.54 13.35 -17.73
CA GLY A 275 4.51 14.15 -18.95
C GLY A 275 5.09 15.56 -18.82
N LEU A 276 5.89 15.83 -17.78
CA LEU A 276 6.69 17.06 -17.68
C LEU A 276 7.95 16.96 -18.54
N LYS A 277 8.57 18.11 -18.83
CA LYS A 277 9.87 18.15 -19.51
C LYS A 277 10.94 17.53 -18.62
N GLU A 278 11.69 16.56 -19.15
CA GLU A 278 12.77 15.82 -18.46
C GLU A 278 14.05 16.66 -18.26
N THR A 279 13.95 17.77 -17.54
CA THR A 279 15.09 18.65 -17.25
C THR A 279 16.06 17.98 -16.27
N GLY A 280 15.54 17.17 -15.34
CA GLY A 280 16.29 16.70 -14.18
C GLY A 280 16.55 17.78 -13.14
N GLU A 281 15.88 18.93 -13.27
CA GLU A 281 15.80 20.00 -12.27
C GLU A 281 14.39 19.95 -11.65
N ILE A 282 14.28 20.12 -10.33
CA ILE A 282 12.99 20.20 -9.65
C ILE A 282 12.57 21.66 -9.61
N ASP A 283 11.72 22.06 -10.57
CA ASP A 283 11.09 23.37 -10.63
C ASP A 283 9.73 23.39 -9.90
N SER A 284 9.00 24.51 -9.97
CA SER A 284 7.69 24.66 -9.32
C SER A 284 6.67 23.63 -9.81
N HIS A 285 6.71 23.26 -11.09
CA HIS A 285 5.84 22.22 -11.66
C HIS A 285 6.16 20.84 -11.07
N THR A 286 7.45 20.50 -10.99
CA THR A 286 7.91 19.22 -10.42
C THR A 286 7.60 19.14 -8.92
N TRP A 287 7.83 20.23 -8.17
CA TRP A 287 7.46 20.32 -6.75
C TRP A 287 5.96 20.15 -6.53
N THR A 288 5.14 20.84 -7.33
CA THR A 288 3.67 20.75 -7.25
C THR A 288 3.21 19.31 -7.45
N ALA A 289 3.78 18.63 -8.46
CA ALA A 289 3.46 17.24 -8.75
C ALA A 289 3.87 16.29 -7.62
N LEU A 290 5.08 16.44 -7.06
CA LEU A 290 5.57 15.62 -5.94
C LEU A 290 4.70 15.82 -4.68
N LEU A 291 4.41 17.07 -4.32
CA LEU A 291 3.63 17.42 -3.12
C LEU A 291 2.14 17.09 -3.26
N GLY A 292 1.60 17.07 -4.49
CA GLY A 292 0.21 16.73 -4.76
C GLY A 292 -0.11 15.23 -4.75
N ARG A 293 0.89 14.34 -4.66
CA ARG A 293 0.66 12.88 -4.66
C ARG A 293 -0.02 12.38 -3.38
N GLY A 294 -0.77 11.29 -3.47
CA GLY A 294 -1.56 10.71 -2.38
C GLY A 294 -3.06 10.73 -2.69
N SER A 295 -3.90 10.56 -1.66
CA SER A 295 -5.35 10.40 -1.78
C SER A 295 -6.04 11.57 -2.50
N ASN A 296 -7.22 11.31 -3.08
CA ASN A 296 -8.06 12.31 -3.75
C ASN A 296 -9.18 12.86 -2.85
N VAL A 297 -8.95 12.87 -1.52
CA VAL A 297 -9.95 13.33 -0.55
C VAL A 297 -10.48 14.70 -0.95
N GLN A 298 -11.80 14.87 -0.95
CA GLN A 298 -12.39 16.19 -1.18
C GLN A 298 -12.04 17.06 0.01
N LEU A 299 -11.46 18.24 -0.25
CA LEU A 299 -11.19 19.20 0.81
C LEU A 299 -11.93 20.53 0.66
N GLN A 300 -12.37 21.12 1.76
CA GLN A 300 -13.02 22.43 1.80
C GLN A 300 -12.81 23.19 3.12
N GLU A 301 -13.25 24.45 3.17
CA GLU A 301 -13.11 25.31 4.34
C GLU A 301 -13.69 24.68 5.62
N GLY A 302 -12.91 24.74 6.70
CA GLY A 302 -13.25 24.18 8.01
C GLY A 302 -12.64 22.81 8.29
N GLU A 303 -12.11 22.13 7.28
CA GLU A 303 -11.41 20.85 7.47
C GLU A 303 -9.99 21.04 7.98
N GLU A 304 -9.46 20.02 8.64
CA GLU A 304 -8.13 20.03 9.23
C GLU A 304 -7.39 18.70 9.02
N GLY A 305 -6.07 18.70 9.19
CA GLY A 305 -5.23 17.50 9.20
C GLY A 305 -4.22 17.42 8.06
N ARG A 306 -3.57 16.25 7.94
CA ARG A 306 -2.40 16.07 7.06
C ARG A 306 -2.71 16.26 5.58
N ASN A 307 -3.93 15.94 5.16
CA ASN A 307 -4.38 16.18 3.78
C ASN A 307 -4.45 17.69 3.46
N VAL A 308 -4.84 18.50 4.43
CA VAL A 308 -4.82 19.96 4.31
C VAL A 308 -3.39 20.49 4.28
N SER A 309 -2.49 20.00 5.15
CA SER A 309 -1.07 20.37 5.09
C SER A 309 -0.46 20.02 3.73
N ARG A 310 -0.76 18.83 3.19
CA ARG A 310 -0.33 18.41 1.85
C ARG A 310 -0.84 19.37 0.78
N LEU A 311 -2.11 19.73 0.82
CA LEU A 311 -2.69 20.72 -0.09
C LEU A 311 -1.96 22.06 0.01
N GLN A 312 -1.76 22.57 1.23
CA GLN A 312 -1.10 23.86 1.48
C GLN A 312 0.34 23.89 0.94
N ARG A 313 1.09 22.79 1.07
CA ARG A 313 2.41 22.61 0.45
C ARG A 313 2.34 22.68 -1.07
N ALA A 314 1.43 21.88 -1.67
CA ALA A 314 1.27 21.83 -3.11
C ALA A 314 0.81 23.18 -3.70
N LEU A 315 -0.11 23.88 -3.05
CA LEU A 315 -0.53 25.23 -3.42
C LEU A 315 0.60 26.24 -3.28
N THR A 316 1.44 26.13 -2.25
CA THR A 316 2.60 27.00 -2.06
C THR A 316 3.60 26.84 -3.21
N ALA A 317 3.87 25.61 -3.63
CA ALA A 317 4.70 25.33 -4.80
C ALA A 317 4.06 25.83 -6.10
N ALA A 318 2.78 25.52 -6.32
CA ALA A 318 2.08 25.83 -7.56
C ALA A 318 1.86 27.32 -7.81
N LEU A 319 1.61 28.08 -6.74
CA LEU A 319 1.36 29.51 -6.79
C LEU A 319 2.61 30.35 -6.58
N GLU A 320 3.73 29.70 -6.26
CA GLU A 320 5.01 30.33 -5.89
C GLU A 320 4.82 31.43 -4.82
N THR A 321 3.84 31.23 -3.94
CA THR A 321 3.41 32.16 -2.90
C THR A 321 3.11 31.35 -1.65
N THR A 322 3.59 31.80 -0.49
CA THR A 322 3.37 31.10 0.78
C THR A 322 1.88 31.02 1.12
N VAL A 323 1.37 29.79 1.26
CA VAL A 323 0.12 29.48 1.96
C VAL A 323 0.52 28.96 3.35
N PRO A 324 -0.15 29.37 4.46
CA PRO A 324 0.15 28.79 5.77
C PRO A 324 0.05 27.27 5.71
N ILE A 325 1.05 26.55 6.24
CA ILE A 325 1.07 25.08 6.30
C ILE A 325 0.82 24.67 7.74
N ASP A 326 -0.40 24.90 8.20
CA ASP A 326 -0.85 24.63 9.57
C ASP A 326 -1.83 23.45 9.65
N GLY A 327 -2.14 22.85 8.50
CA GLY A 327 -3.12 21.78 8.39
C GLY A 327 -4.54 22.23 8.62
N LYS A 328 -4.86 23.53 8.49
CA LYS A 328 -6.22 24.06 8.65
C LYS A 328 -6.71 24.72 7.37
N PHE A 329 -7.85 24.27 6.87
CA PHE A 329 -8.42 24.78 5.63
C PHE A 329 -9.20 26.04 5.96
N THR A 330 -8.49 27.16 6.06
CA THR A 330 -9.07 28.47 6.36
C THR A 330 -9.50 29.20 5.08
N ALA A 331 -10.14 30.36 5.21
CA ALA A 331 -10.44 31.25 4.09
C ALA A 331 -9.20 31.61 3.23
N GLU A 332 -7.98 31.62 3.82
CA GLU A 332 -6.73 31.83 3.07
C GLU A 332 -6.41 30.62 2.17
N THR A 333 -6.60 29.40 2.67
CA THR A 333 -6.47 28.17 1.88
C THR A 333 -7.55 28.11 0.80
N THR A 334 -8.80 28.52 1.09
CA THR A 334 -9.87 28.66 0.10
C THR A 334 -9.49 29.61 -1.03
N ALA A 335 -8.93 30.78 -0.71
CA ALA A 335 -8.48 31.75 -1.70
C ALA A 335 -7.33 31.20 -2.56
N ALA A 336 -6.38 30.47 -1.96
CA ALA A 336 -5.29 29.83 -2.68
C ALA A 336 -5.80 28.70 -3.60
N ALA A 337 -6.72 27.87 -3.12
CA ALA A 337 -7.36 26.82 -3.93
C ALA A 337 -8.06 27.41 -5.16
N LYS A 338 -8.84 28.49 -4.99
CA LYS A 338 -9.47 29.20 -6.11
C LYS A 338 -8.47 29.74 -7.11
N LYS A 339 -7.42 30.43 -6.63
CA LYS A 339 -6.35 30.96 -7.50
C LYS A 339 -5.65 29.85 -8.28
N TYR A 340 -5.44 28.70 -7.66
CA TYR A 340 -4.87 27.54 -8.32
C TYR A 340 -5.81 26.95 -9.36
N GLN A 341 -7.09 26.77 -9.03
CA GLN A 341 -8.12 26.30 -9.95
C GLN A 341 -8.21 27.21 -11.18
N GLU A 342 -8.22 28.54 -11.01
CA GLU A 342 -8.17 29.51 -12.11
C GLU A 342 -6.92 29.32 -12.99
N LYS A 343 -5.74 29.20 -12.37
CA LYS A 343 -4.47 28.96 -13.09
C LYS A 343 -4.52 27.65 -13.89
N ALA A 344 -5.12 26.61 -13.32
CA ALA A 344 -5.26 25.29 -13.92
C ALA A 344 -6.44 25.18 -14.92
N GLY A 345 -7.22 26.25 -15.12
CA GLY A 345 -8.39 26.25 -16.01
C GLY A 345 -9.57 25.40 -15.51
N LEU A 346 -9.68 25.25 -14.19
CA LEU A 346 -10.78 24.57 -13.50
C LEU A 346 -11.82 25.59 -13.00
N ASP A 347 -13.00 25.09 -12.62
CA ASP A 347 -13.98 25.91 -11.90
C ASP A 347 -13.40 26.32 -10.53
N ALA A 348 -13.37 27.63 -10.26
CA ALA A 348 -12.75 28.22 -9.08
C ALA A 348 -13.71 28.25 -7.87
N ASP A 349 -14.23 27.10 -7.47
CA ASP A 349 -15.17 26.95 -6.36
C ASP A 349 -14.50 26.98 -4.98
N GLY A 350 -13.19 26.73 -4.90
CA GLY A 350 -12.40 26.62 -3.68
C GLY A 350 -12.51 25.26 -2.98
N ILE A 351 -13.21 24.30 -3.59
CA ILE A 351 -13.32 22.92 -3.12
C ILE A 351 -12.29 22.07 -3.87
N VAL A 352 -11.38 21.45 -3.13
CA VAL A 352 -10.31 20.62 -3.71
C VAL A 352 -10.80 19.20 -3.85
N GLY A 353 -11.48 18.92 -4.96
CA GLY A 353 -11.89 17.57 -5.35
C GLY A 353 -10.91 16.86 -6.28
N VAL A 354 -11.34 15.73 -6.83
CA VAL A 354 -10.54 14.86 -7.72
C VAL A 354 -9.90 15.61 -8.90
N ASN A 355 -10.58 16.60 -9.48
CA ASN A 355 -10.06 17.37 -10.61
C ASN A 355 -8.91 18.30 -10.19
N THR A 356 -9.01 18.95 -9.04
CA THR A 356 -7.96 19.81 -8.50
C THR A 356 -6.74 18.99 -8.10
N TRP A 357 -6.93 17.84 -7.44
CA TRP A 357 -5.84 16.92 -7.12
C TRP A 357 -5.14 16.35 -8.37
N ARG A 358 -5.92 16.03 -9.41
CA ARG A 358 -5.36 15.59 -10.70
C ARG A 358 -4.49 16.66 -11.34
N ALA A 359 -4.93 17.92 -11.31
CA ALA A 359 -4.13 19.05 -11.81
C ALA A 359 -2.84 19.23 -10.99
N LEU A 360 -2.91 19.19 -9.66
CA LEU A 360 -1.74 19.28 -8.79
C LEU A 360 -0.73 18.17 -9.10
N ARG A 361 -1.16 16.92 -9.26
CA ARG A 361 -0.27 15.79 -9.62
C ARG A 361 0.31 15.87 -11.02
N ALA A 362 -0.35 16.58 -11.94
CA ALA A 362 0.19 16.88 -13.26
C ALA A 362 1.20 18.04 -13.23
N GLY A 363 1.35 18.71 -12.08
CA GLY A 363 2.26 19.83 -11.91
C GLY A 363 1.82 21.09 -12.66
N THR A 364 0.54 21.25 -13.00
CA THR A 364 0.03 22.43 -13.75
C THR A 364 -0.04 23.69 -12.91
#